data_AF-A0A2D5AJ50-F1
#
_entry.id   AF-A0A2D5AJ50-F1
#
_cell.length_a   1.000
_cell.length_b   1.000
_cell.length_c   1.000
_cell.angle_alpha   90.00
_cell.angle_beta   90.00
_cell.angle_gamma   90.00
#
_symmetry.space_group_name_H-M   'P 1'
#
loop_
_entity.id
_entity.type
_entity.pdbx_description
1 polymer ?
#
loop_
_entity_poly.entity_id
_entity_poly.type
_entity_poly.pdbx_seq_one_letter_code
_entity_poly.pdbx_strand_id
1 'polypeptide(L)'
;MSRSRRAARKRSRSQSRKARRKQEGWFRHSFIRSLGGIVALGTLCIITLTGGIIFFQYDLRAARYDMDAVGRIPIETRVPDANGGLIGYLHGENMGKPVPLESISPHFIEALLAREDSRFYHHNGIDKFGVVRAWIRNAKEKRTVQGASTITMQLSRMTYGLTGQTMERKLLEMAIARRIEKRYSKEEILSHYVNRVFLGTGMNGIEQAAQGYFAKSAAELTVPEAAMIAGVIRAPNGFSPFRHYETALREMRSTLRRMENEGVISKKETEQYLKARPLVQPQDRWMKMLRQHSKVSGQKHGISGR
;
A
#
# COMPACT_ATOMS: atom_id res chain seq x y z
N MET A 1 43.39 -39.99 70.77
CA MET A 1 43.82 -39.24 69.56
C MET A 1 43.11 -39.62 68.24
N SER A 2 41.88 -40.17 68.21
CA SER A 2 41.26 -40.68 66.95
C SER A 2 40.10 -39.86 66.36
N ARG A 3 39.55 -38.86 67.06
CA ARG A 3 38.38 -38.07 66.59
C ARG A 3 38.72 -36.82 65.76
N SER A 4 39.83 -36.11 66.04
CA SER A 4 40.14 -34.84 65.34
C SER A 4 40.65 -35.03 63.90
N ARG A 5 41.47 -36.06 63.64
CA ARG A 5 41.96 -36.37 62.28
C ARG A 5 40.85 -36.83 61.32
N ARG A 6 39.80 -37.51 61.81
CA ARG A 6 38.62 -37.89 61.00
C ARG A 6 37.76 -36.68 60.63
N ALA A 7 37.62 -35.70 61.52
CA ALA A 7 36.85 -34.48 61.27
C ALA A 7 37.54 -33.55 60.23
N ALA A 8 38.86 -33.40 60.31
CA ALA A 8 39.64 -32.61 59.35
C ALA A 8 39.58 -33.20 57.93
N ARG A 9 39.69 -34.53 57.79
CA ARG A 9 39.61 -35.24 56.49
C ARG A 9 38.21 -35.17 55.86
N LYS A 10 37.15 -35.11 56.69
CA LYS A 10 35.76 -34.90 56.23
C LYS A 10 35.52 -33.46 55.74
N ARG A 11 36.08 -32.46 56.43
CA ARG A 11 35.99 -31.03 56.02
C ARG A 11 36.74 -30.74 54.73
N SER A 12 37.97 -31.26 54.57
CA SER A 12 38.75 -31.15 53.32
C SER A 12 38.03 -31.79 52.12
N ARG A 13 37.48 -33.01 52.27
CA ARG A 13 36.67 -33.67 51.22
C ARG A 13 35.37 -32.93 50.90
N SER A 14 34.75 -32.27 51.89
CA SER A 14 33.55 -31.45 51.70
C SER A 14 33.84 -30.17 50.92
N GLN A 15 34.94 -29.48 51.25
CA GLN A 15 35.37 -28.27 50.54
C GLN A 15 35.82 -28.56 49.10
N SER A 16 36.55 -29.65 48.86
CA SER A 16 36.94 -30.06 47.49
C SER A 16 35.72 -30.47 46.64
N ARG A 17 34.72 -31.14 47.24
CA ARG A 17 33.44 -31.46 46.56
C ARG A 17 32.62 -30.21 46.25
N LYS A 18 32.60 -29.20 47.13
CA LYS A 18 31.93 -27.92 46.86
C LYS A 18 32.63 -27.12 45.76
N ALA A 19 33.97 -27.06 45.76
CA ALA A 19 34.73 -26.39 44.70
C ALA A 19 34.53 -27.06 43.33
N ARG A 20 34.60 -28.40 43.27
CA ARG A 20 34.36 -29.18 42.05
C ARG A 20 32.93 -29.04 41.52
N ARG A 21 31.92 -29.04 42.40
CA ARG A 21 30.51 -28.75 42.01
C ARG A 21 30.32 -27.32 41.49
N LYS A 22 31.02 -26.33 42.07
CA LYS A 22 30.94 -24.93 41.63
C LYS A 22 31.61 -24.72 40.27
N GLN A 23 32.72 -25.42 40.03
CA GLN A 23 33.45 -25.42 38.75
C GLN A 23 32.66 -26.16 37.65
N GLU A 24 32.09 -27.35 37.94
CA GLU A 24 31.20 -28.08 37.01
C GLU A 24 29.92 -27.29 36.66
N GLY A 25 29.33 -26.57 37.62
CA GLY A 25 28.17 -25.70 37.36
C GLY A 25 28.52 -24.51 36.45
N TRP A 26 29.67 -23.88 36.66
CA TRP A 26 30.15 -22.77 35.83
C TRP A 26 30.45 -23.22 34.38
N PHE A 27 31.13 -24.37 34.19
CA PHE A 27 31.36 -24.94 32.86
C PHE A 27 30.06 -25.38 32.16
N ARG A 28 29.10 -25.98 32.88
CA ARG A 28 27.79 -26.35 32.31
C ARG A 28 26.96 -25.13 31.89
N HIS A 29 26.94 -24.05 32.68
CA HIS A 29 26.26 -22.82 32.29
C HIS A 29 26.94 -22.10 31.12
N SER A 30 28.27 -22.09 31.06
CA SER A 30 29.02 -21.54 29.92
C SER A 30 28.76 -22.36 28.64
N PHE A 31 28.75 -23.69 28.74
CA PHE A 31 28.51 -24.62 27.63
C PHE A 31 27.07 -24.56 27.10
N ILE A 32 26.05 -24.49 27.98
CA ILE A 32 24.65 -24.33 27.57
C ILE A 32 24.41 -22.96 26.90
N ARG A 33 25.06 -21.90 27.39
CA ARG A 33 24.99 -20.56 26.76
C ARG A 33 25.69 -20.52 25.39
N SER A 34 26.84 -21.17 25.23
CA SER A 34 27.52 -21.28 23.93
C SER A 34 26.73 -22.15 22.94
N LEU A 35 26.14 -23.25 23.40
CA LEU A 35 25.30 -24.12 22.57
C LEU A 35 24.01 -23.41 22.13
N GLY A 36 23.37 -22.67 23.03
CA GLY A 36 22.22 -21.82 22.71
C GLY A 36 22.57 -20.72 21.70
N GLY A 37 23.76 -20.12 21.80
CA GLY A 37 24.27 -19.15 20.84
C GLY A 37 24.48 -19.75 19.44
N ILE A 38 25.06 -20.95 19.35
CA ILE A 38 25.27 -21.66 18.07
C ILE A 38 23.93 -22.03 17.42
N VAL A 39 22.96 -22.51 18.19
CA VAL A 39 21.61 -22.83 17.68
C VAL A 39 20.90 -21.56 17.21
N ALA A 40 21.00 -20.45 17.95
CA ALA A 40 20.43 -19.17 17.55
C ALA A 40 21.08 -18.61 16.27
N LEU A 41 22.41 -18.74 16.14
CA LEU A 41 23.13 -18.33 14.94
C LEU A 41 22.78 -19.23 13.74
N GLY A 42 22.70 -20.54 13.95
CA GLY A 42 22.29 -21.50 12.92
C GLY A 42 20.87 -21.24 12.43
N THR A 43 19.92 -20.97 13.33
CA THR A 43 18.55 -20.59 12.96
C THR A 43 18.49 -19.27 12.22
N LEU A 44 19.25 -18.25 12.64
CA LEU A 44 19.36 -16.99 11.91
C LEU A 44 19.94 -17.18 10.50
N CYS A 45 20.97 -18.00 10.34
CA CYS A 45 21.53 -18.37 9.04
C CYS A 45 20.51 -19.07 8.15
N ILE A 46 19.72 -20.01 8.69
CA ILE A 46 18.67 -20.69 7.92
C ILE A 46 17.58 -19.70 7.49
N ILE A 47 17.13 -18.82 8.39
CA ILE A 47 16.10 -17.81 8.08
C ILE A 47 16.59 -16.85 7.00
N THR A 48 17.83 -16.38 7.09
CA THR A 48 18.41 -15.46 6.10
C THR A 48 18.61 -16.13 4.75
N LEU A 49 19.12 -17.38 4.73
CA LEU A 49 19.25 -18.16 3.51
C LEU A 49 17.90 -18.43 2.85
N THR A 50 16.92 -18.88 3.62
CA THR A 50 15.55 -19.15 3.13
C THR A 50 14.90 -17.87 2.59
N GLY A 51 15.03 -16.76 3.32
CA GLY A 51 14.56 -15.45 2.88
C GLY A 51 15.24 -14.99 1.59
N GLY A 52 16.55 -15.25 1.44
CA GLY A 52 17.30 -14.99 0.21
C GLY A 52 16.81 -15.82 -0.98
N ILE A 53 16.54 -17.12 -0.77
CA ILE A 53 15.97 -18.01 -1.80
C ILE A 53 14.58 -17.53 -2.23
N ILE A 54 13.70 -17.21 -1.26
CA ILE A 54 12.38 -16.66 -1.54
C ILE A 54 12.52 -15.36 -2.34
N PHE A 55 13.35 -14.43 -1.87
CA PHE A 55 13.58 -13.16 -2.56
C PHE A 55 14.02 -13.37 -4.01
N PHE A 56 15.02 -14.23 -4.24
CA PHE A 56 15.54 -14.53 -5.57
C PHE A 56 14.48 -15.18 -6.46
N GLN A 57 13.70 -16.13 -5.94
CA GLN A 57 12.62 -16.78 -6.66
C GLN A 57 11.56 -15.77 -7.15
N TYR A 58 11.15 -14.83 -6.29
CA TYR A 58 10.17 -13.82 -6.67
C TYR A 58 10.75 -12.75 -7.60
N ASP A 59 12.04 -12.42 -7.50
CA ASP A 59 12.70 -11.51 -8.45
C ASP A 59 12.76 -12.12 -9.86
N LEU A 60 13.04 -13.43 -9.97
CA LEU A 60 12.95 -14.16 -11.24
C LEU A 60 11.53 -14.21 -11.81
N ARG A 61 10.51 -14.39 -10.95
CA ARG A 61 9.11 -14.32 -11.38
C ARG A 61 8.74 -12.91 -11.85
N ALA A 62 9.15 -11.88 -11.11
CA ALA A 62 8.93 -10.48 -11.44
C ALA A 62 9.63 -10.07 -12.74
N ALA A 63 10.74 -10.72 -13.11
CA ALA A 63 11.46 -10.46 -14.36
C ALA A 63 10.66 -10.77 -15.63
N ARG A 64 9.59 -11.58 -15.52
CA ARG A 64 8.71 -11.93 -16.64
C ARG A 64 7.71 -10.84 -17.01
N TYR A 65 7.54 -9.83 -16.16
CA TYR A 65 6.59 -8.74 -16.38
C TYR A 65 7.19 -7.63 -17.24
N ASP A 66 6.44 -7.19 -18.25
CA ASP A 66 6.80 -6.04 -19.09
C ASP A 66 6.70 -4.75 -18.27
N MET A 67 7.83 -4.08 -18.03
CA MET A 67 7.84 -2.84 -17.26
C MET A 67 7.24 -1.68 -18.04
N ASP A 68 7.24 -1.71 -19.38
CA ASP A 68 6.65 -0.65 -20.21
C ASP A 68 5.13 -0.57 -20.04
N ALA A 69 4.49 -1.67 -19.63
CA ALA A 69 3.06 -1.69 -19.29
C ALA A 69 2.70 -0.72 -18.15
N VAL A 70 3.64 -0.34 -17.28
CA VAL A 70 3.40 0.67 -16.23
C VAL A 70 3.17 2.05 -16.84
N GLY A 71 3.97 2.39 -17.85
CA GLY A 71 3.89 3.66 -18.59
C GLY A 71 2.70 3.73 -19.54
N ARG A 72 2.23 2.59 -20.05
CA ARG A 72 1.02 2.51 -20.88
C ARG A 72 -0.21 2.60 -19.98
N ILE A 73 -0.87 3.75 -19.95
CA ILE A 73 -2.20 3.88 -19.34
C ILE A 73 -3.20 3.39 -20.40
N PRO A 74 -3.88 2.23 -20.22
CA PRO A 74 -4.82 1.72 -21.21
C PRO A 74 -5.93 2.74 -21.44
N ILE A 75 -6.13 3.12 -22.69
CA ILE A 75 -7.23 3.99 -23.12
C ILE A 75 -8.39 3.06 -23.47
N GLU A 76 -9.50 3.18 -22.73
CA GLU A 76 -10.85 2.62 -22.97
C GLU A 76 -10.99 1.53 -24.05
N THR A 77 -11.15 0.25 -23.66
CA THR A 77 -11.71 -0.76 -24.57
C THR A 77 -13.24 -0.65 -24.64
N ARG A 78 -13.75 -0.38 -25.85
CA ARG A 78 -15.18 -0.15 -26.16
C ARG A 78 -15.86 -1.44 -26.60
N VAL A 79 -17.06 -1.74 -26.09
CA VAL A 79 -17.90 -2.86 -26.53
C VAL A 79 -19.08 -2.34 -27.36
N PRO A 80 -19.02 -2.42 -28.71
CA PRO A 80 -20.13 -2.05 -29.58
C PRO A 80 -21.26 -3.10 -29.56
N ASP A 81 -22.48 -2.67 -29.85
CA ASP A 81 -23.65 -3.49 -30.16
C ASP A 81 -23.67 -3.88 -31.64
N ALA A 82 -24.61 -4.76 -32.00
CA ALA A 82 -24.76 -5.28 -33.36
C ALA A 82 -25.11 -4.20 -34.41
N ASN A 83 -25.57 -3.02 -33.98
CA ASN A 83 -25.97 -1.88 -34.82
C ASN A 83 -24.93 -0.74 -34.77
N GLY A 84 -23.77 -0.93 -34.13
CA GLY A 84 -22.72 0.08 -33.97
C GLY A 84 -22.94 1.09 -32.83
N GLY A 85 -24.00 0.95 -32.02
CA GLY A 85 -24.15 1.65 -30.74
C GLY A 85 -23.24 1.05 -29.65
N LEU A 86 -23.00 1.72 -28.53
CA LEU A 86 -22.14 1.17 -27.46
C LEU A 86 -22.98 0.45 -26.39
N ILE A 87 -22.71 -0.83 -26.12
CA ILE A 87 -23.31 -1.59 -25.00
C ILE A 87 -22.70 -1.12 -23.67
N GLY A 88 -21.39 -0.89 -23.66
CA GLY A 88 -20.65 -0.42 -22.51
C GLY A 88 -19.14 -0.41 -22.73
N TYR A 89 -18.40 -0.13 -21.68
CA TYR A 89 -16.95 -0.30 -21.63
C TYR A 89 -16.65 -1.68 -21.04
N LEU A 90 -15.58 -2.35 -21.49
CA LEU A 90 -15.12 -3.54 -20.76
C LEU A 90 -14.75 -3.11 -19.33
N HIS A 91 -15.15 -3.96 -18.38
CA HIS A 91 -14.97 -3.71 -16.95
C HIS A 91 -13.50 -3.44 -16.64
N GLY A 92 -13.15 -2.21 -16.23
CA GLY A 92 -11.81 -1.87 -15.75
C GLY A 92 -11.08 -0.74 -16.49
N GLU A 93 -11.61 -0.22 -17.62
CA GLU A 93 -10.80 0.64 -18.50
C GLU A 93 -11.43 1.99 -18.86
N ASN A 94 -12.44 2.46 -18.15
CA ASN A 94 -12.77 3.87 -18.26
C ASN A 94 -11.72 4.63 -17.46
N MET A 95 -10.61 5.02 -18.11
CA MET A 95 -9.49 5.77 -17.50
C MET A 95 -9.54 7.27 -17.86
N GLY A 96 -10.47 7.68 -18.73
CA GLY A 96 -10.49 9.04 -19.28
C GLY A 96 -9.18 9.37 -20.00
N LYS A 97 -8.95 10.64 -20.30
CA LYS A 97 -7.62 11.09 -20.73
C LYS A 97 -6.73 11.20 -19.48
N PRO A 98 -5.55 10.56 -19.47
CA PRO A 98 -4.58 10.78 -18.41
C PRO A 98 -4.24 12.26 -18.28
N VAL A 99 -4.15 12.75 -17.05
CA VAL A 99 -3.71 14.12 -16.74
C VAL A 99 -2.27 14.09 -16.22
N PRO A 100 -1.44 15.06 -16.61
CA PRO A 100 -0.08 15.16 -16.08
C PRO A 100 -0.13 15.51 -14.58
N LEU A 101 0.91 15.14 -13.84
CA LEU A 101 0.93 15.25 -12.38
C LEU A 101 0.76 16.70 -11.92
N GLU A 102 1.29 17.64 -12.70
CA GLU A 102 1.25 19.09 -12.47
C GLU A 102 -0.16 19.68 -12.64
N SER A 103 -1.06 18.95 -13.32
CA SER A 103 -2.49 19.32 -13.48
C SER A 103 -3.38 18.72 -12.39
N ILE A 104 -2.80 18.16 -11.33
CA ILE A 104 -3.53 17.62 -10.18
C ILE A 104 -3.30 18.54 -8.98
N SER A 105 -4.36 18.81 -8.23
CA SER A 105 -4.26 19.62 -7.00
C SER A 105 -3.18 19.05 -6.06
N PRO A 106 -2.24 19.88 -5.56
CA PRO A 106 -1.22 19.43 -4.61
C PRO A 106 -1.86 18.84 -3.35
N HIS A 107 -3.05 19.33 -2.95
CA HIS A 107 -3.80 18.79 -1.82
C HIS A 107 -4.17 17.32 -1.98
N PHE A 108 -4.44 16.87 -3.21
CA PHE A 108 -4.69 15.45 -3.46
C PHE A 108 -3.43 14.62 -3.29
N ILE A 109 -2.30 15.09 -3.81
CA ILE A 109 -1.01 14.40 -3.66
C ILE A 109 -0.64 14.30 -2.18
N GLU A 110 -0.74 15.40 -1.45
CA GLU A 110 -0.52 15.48 -0.01
C GLU A 110 -1.42 14.52 0.78
N ALA A 111 -2.73 14.51 0.50
CA ALA A 111 -3.68 13.61 1.14
C ALA A 111 -3.41 12.13 0.82
N LEU A 112 -3.09 11.83 -0.44
CA LEU A 112 -2.74 10.50 -0.91
C LEU A 112 -1.49 9.99 -0.20
N LEU A 113 -0.40 10.75 -0.19
CA LEU A 113 0.85 10.38 0.45
C LEU A 113 0.67 10.20 1.96
N ALA A 114 0.06 11.17 2.66
CA ALA A 114 -0.15 11.06 4.10
C ALA A 114 -0.90 9.76 4.46
N ARG A 115 -1.92 9.41 3.67
CA ARG A 115 -2.78 8.25 3.91
C ARG A 115 -2.18 6.92 3.50
N GLU A 116 -1.75 6.81 2.25
CA GLU A 116 -1.37 5.52 1.64
C GLU A 116 0.12 5.23 1.83
N ASP A 117 0.98 6.25 1.78
CA ASP A 117 2.43 6.06 1.78
C ASP A 117 3.22 7.32 2.17
N SER A 118 3.25 7.66 3.47
CA SER A 118 3.82 8.94 3.92
C SER A 118 5.34 9.03 3.79
N ARG A 119 5.99 7.89 3.49
CA ARG A 119 7.42 7.79 3.25
C ARG A 119 7.73 7.47 1.80
N PHE A 120 6.80 7.70 0.88
CA PHE A 120 6.93 7.39 -0.55
C PHE A 120 8.30 7.78 -1.14
N TYR A 121 8.76 9.01 -0.90
CA TYR A 121 10.04 9.51 -1.40
C TYR A 121 11.29 8.96 -0.68
N HIS A 122 11.12 8.21 0.41
CA HIS A 122 12.19 7.72 1.28
C HIS A 122 12.42 6.20 1.20
N HIS A 123 11.79 5.52 0.24
CA HIS A 123 11.98 4.08 0.01
C HIS A 123 11.94 3.73 -1.47
N ASN A 124 12.44 2.54 -1.83
CA ASN A 124 12.48 2.07 -3.22
C ASN A 124 11.47 0.91 -3.41
N GLY A 125 10.18 1.25 -3.34
CA GLY A 125 9.05 0.33 -3.52
C GLY A 125 8.54 -0.38 -2.26
N ILE A 126 9.36 -0.54 -1.22
CA ILE A 126 8.97 -1.22 0.02
C ILE A 126 9.41 -0.37 1.22
N ASP A 127 8.46 0.12 2.02
CA ASP A 127 8.77 0.82 3.27
C ASP A 127 9.01 -0.18 4.42
N LYS A 128 10.26 -0.59 4.60
CA LYS A 128 10.66 -1.49 5.70
C LYS A 128 10.30 -0.92 7.07
N PHE A 129 10.46 0.40 7.25
CA PHE A 129 10.13 1.07 8.50
C PHE A 129 8.63 1.22 8.67
N GLY A 130 7.90 1.49 7.59
CA GLY A 130 6.44 1.53 7.53
C GLY A 130 5.81 0.19 7.89
N VAL A 131 6.37 -0.92 7.41
CA VAL A 131 5.95 -2.29 7.79
C VAL A 131 6.08 -2.50 9.30
N VAL A 132 7.24 -2.17 9.87
CA VAL A 132 7.47 -2.31 11.33
C VAL A 132 6.53 -1.39 12.12
N ARG A 133 6.37 -0.14 11.69
CA ARG A 133 5.48 0.85 12.33
C ARG A 133 4.02 0.40 12.29
N ALA A 134 3.56 -0.11 11.15
CA ALA A 134 2.22 -0.64 10.97
C ALA A 134 1.99 -1.86 11.86
N TRP A 135 2.97 -2.75 11.97
CA TRP A 135 2.89 -3.92 12.85
C TRP A 135 2.74 -3.52 14.31
N ILE A 136 3.59 -2.61 14.81
CA ILE A 136 3.52 -2.09 16.18
C ILE A 136 2.17 -1.42 16.44
N ARG A 137 1.70 -0.58 15.51
CA ARG A 137 0.43 0.14 15.65
C ARG A 137 -0.77 -0.81 15.66
N ASN A 138 -0.80 -1.79 14.75
CA ASN A 138 -1.88 -2.77 14.69
C ASN A 138 -1.89 -3.69 15.93
N ALA A 139 -0.73 -4.04 16.47
CA ALA A 139 -0.62 -4.80 17.73
C ALA A 139 -1.15 -4.00 18.92
N LYS A 140 -0.81 -2.72 19.03
CA LYS A 140 -1.32 -1.83 20.09
C LYS A 140 -2.84 -1.64 20.01
N GLU A 141 -3.36 -1.47 18.80
CA GLU A 141 -4.79 -1.21 18.54
C GLU A 141 -5.65 -2.48 18.49
N LYS A 142 -5.02 -3.66 18.54
CA LYS A 142 -5.67 -4.99 18.41
C LYS A 142 -6.57 -5.14 17.17
N ARG A 143 -6.34 -4.32 16.14
CA ARG A 143 -7.05 -4.32 14.85
C ARG A 143 -6.15 -3.75 13.76
N THR A 144 -6.47 -4.02 12.50
CA THR A 144 -5.74 -3.42 11.37
C THR A 144 -6.12 -1.96 11.21
N VAL A 145 -5.23 -1.06 11.63
CA VAL A 145 -5.38 0.41 11.51
C VAL A 145 -4.48 0.98 10.41
N GLN A 146 -3.31 0.36 10.18
CA GLN A 146 -2.36 0.76 9.14
C GLN A 146 -2.11 -0.38 8.17
N GLY A 147 -2.16 -0.07 6.87
CA GLY A 147 -1.66 -0.94 5.82
C GLY A 147 -0.13 -0.87 5.71
N ALA A 148 0.48 -1.96 5.27
CA ALA A 148 1.93 -2.04 5.03
C ALA A 148 2.29 -1.97 3.53
N SER A 149 1.30 -1.78 2.65
CA SER A 149 1.49 -1.69 1.20
C SER A 149 1.83 -0.26 0.80
N THR A 150 2.85 -0.10 -0.04
CA THR A 150 3.27 1.19 -0.62
C THR A 150 2.48 1.52 -1.88
N ILE A 151 2.55 2.78 -2.34
CA ILE A 151 1.95 3.20 -3.61
C ILE A 151 2.48 2.37 -4.78
N THR A 152 3.78 2.09 -4.81
CA THR A 152 4.41 1.30 -5.88
C THR A 152 3.94 -0.17 -5.89
N MET A 153 3.71 -0.77 -4.72
CA MET A 153 3.11 -2.11 -4.63
C MET A 153 1.66 -2.12 -5.10
N GLN A 154 0.91 -1.07 -4.79
CA GLN A 154 -0.46 -0.93 -5.31
C GLN A 154 -0.45 -0.71 -6.82
N LEU A 155 0.48 0.07 -7.35
CA LEU A 155 0.66 0.28 -8.79
C LEU A 155 0.98 -1.03 -9.52
N SER A 156 1.88 -1.87 -8.98
CA SER A 156 2.17 -3.17 -9.56
C SER A 156 0.95 -4.08 -9.57
N ARG A 157 0.18 -4.12 -8.47
CA ARG A 157 -1.08 -4.88 -8.40
C ARG A 157 -2.07 -4.48 -9.48
N MET A 158 -2.30 -3.18 -9.65
CA MET A 158 -3.28 -2.65 -10.60
C MET A 158 -2.82 -2.85 -12.04
N THR A 159 -1.54 -2.59 -12.33
CA THR A 159 -0.98 -2.69 -13.69
C THR A 159 -1.01 -4.12 -14.22
N TYR A 160 -0.70 -5.10 -13.38
CA TYR A 160 -0.58 -6.50 -13.79
C TYR A 160 -1.75 -7.39 -13.35
N GLY A 161 -2.85 -6.78 -12.89
CA GLY A 161 -4.07 -7.51 -12.51
C GLY A 161 -3.82 -8.61 -11.48
N LEU A 162 -2.95 -8.38 -10.50
CA LEU A 162 -2.60 -9.40 -9.51
C LEU A 162 -3.77 -9.62 -8.54
N THR A 163 -4.39 -10.81 -8.60
CA THR A 163 -5.61 -11.15 -7.83
C THR A 163 -5.33 -12.07 -6.62
N GLY A 164 -6.36 -12.30 -5.80
CA GLY A 164 -6.28 -13.08 -4.55
C GLY A 164 -5.88 -12.23 -3.34
N GLN A 165 -5.96 -12.72 -2.11
CA GLN A 165 -5.45 -12.01 -0.91
C GLN A 165 -4.40 -12.86 -0.18
N THR A 166 -3.38 -13.29 -0.91
CA THR A 166 -2.35 -14.23 -0.44
C THR A 166 -1.02 -13.54 -0.14
N MET A 167 -0.19 -14.18 0.68
CA MET A 167 1.19 -13.75 0.91
C MET A 167 2.03 -13.83 -0.37
N GLU A 168 1.79 -14.85 -1.20
CA GLU A 168 2.45 -15.02 -2.51
C GLU A 168 2.23 -13.81 -3.42
N ARG A 169 0.98 -13.32 -3.54
CA ARG A 169 0.73 -12.09 -4.30
C ARG A 169 1.51 -10.91 -3.74
N LYS A 170 1.54 -10.73 -2.41
CA LYS A 170 2.26 -9.61 -1.78
C LYS A 170 3.77 -9.67 -2.06
N LEU A 171 4.37 -10.85 -1.99
CA LEU A 171 5.79 -11.04 -2.32
C LEU A 171 6.07 -10.71 -3.79
N LEU A 172 5.15 -11.08 -4.68
CA LEU A 172 5.24 -10.72 -6.09
C LEU A 172 5.09 -9.21 -6.32
N GLU A 173 4.14 -8.55 -5.67
CA GLU A 173 3.98 -7.09 -5.69
C GLU A 173 5.26 -6.38 -5.23
N MET A 174 5.88 -6.86 -4.16
CA MET A 174 7.14 -6.33 -3.62
C MET A 174 8.29 -6.46 -4.62
N ALA A 175 8.42 -7.62 -5.27
CA ALA A 175 9.45 -7.86 -6.28
C ALA A 175 9.23 -7.00 -7.54
N ILE A 176 8.00 -6.90 -8.03
CA ILE A 176 7.66 -6.03 -9.17
C ILE A 176 7.85 -4.56 -8.80
N ALA A 177 7.40 -4.11 -7.63
CA ALA A 177 7.55 -2.72 -7.18
C ALA A 177 9.02 -2.28 -7.16
N ARG A 178 9.94 -3.16 -6.74
CA ARG A 178 11.38 -2.88 -6.82
C ARG A 178 11.88 -2.69 -8.25
N ARG A 179 11.31 -3.41 -9.22
CA ARG A 179 11.66 -3.25 -10.64
C ARG A 179 11.08 -1.96 -11.22
N ILE A 180 9.84 -1.61 -10.84
CA ILE A 180 9.22 -0.32 -11.18
C ILE A 180 10.11 0.84 -10.69
N GLU A 181 10.55 0.80 -9.43
CA GLU A 181 11.38 1.85 -8.81
C GLU A 181 12.81 1.93 -9.36
N LYS A 182 13.25 0.92 -10.11
CA LYS A 182 14.51 0.98 -10.85
C LYS A 182 14.35 1.61 -12.23
N ARG A 183 13.14 1.59 -12.80
CA ARG A 183 12.87 2.05 -14.17
C ARG A 183 12.23 3.44 -14.21
N TYR A 184 11.40 3.76 -13.24
CA TYR A 184 10.60 4.98 -13.19
C TYR A 184 11.00 5.83 -11.98
N SER A 185 11.03 7.15 -12.20
CA SER A 185 11.15 8.15 -11.14
C SER A 185 9.93 8.17 -10.22
N LYS A 186 10.04 8.83 -9.06
CA LYS A 186 8.95 8.93 -8.10
C LYS A 186 7.75 9.68 -8.67
N GLU A 187 8.01 10.70 -9.45
CA GLU A 187 7.05 11.54 -10.13
C GLU A 187 6.29 10.75 -11.20
N GLU A 188 7.01 9.94 -12.00
CA GLU A 188 6.39 9.03 -12.98
C GLU A 188 5.53 7.96 -12.29
N ILE A 189 6.03 7.33 -11.21
CA ILE A 189 5.27 6.34 -10.45
C ILE A 189 3.98 6.95 -9.90
N LEU A 190 4.07 8.15 -9.34
CA LEU A 190 2.92 8.86 -8.79
C LEU A 190 1.93 9.22 -9.91
N SER A 191 2.41 9.76 -11.03
CA SER A 191 1.60 10.05 -12.23
C SER A 191 0.87 8.81 -12.75
N HIS A 192 1.57 7.69 -12.88
CA HIS A 192 0.96 6.42 -13.30
C HIS A 192 -0.03 5.86 -12.28
N TYR A 193 0.18 6.10 -10.99
CA TYR A 193 -0.73 5.67 -9.94
C TYR A 193 -2.02 6.49 -9.95
N VAL A 194 -1.92 7.82 -9.89
CA VAL A 194 -3.07 8.72 -9.77
C VAL A 194 -3.99 8.68 -10.98
N ASN A 195 -3.49 8.27 -12.15
CA ASN A 195 -4.29 8.09 -13.36
C ASN A 195 -4.91 6.68 -13.48
N ARG A 196 -4.47 5.71 -12.68
CA ARG A 196 -4.90 4.30 -12.79
C ARG A 196 -5.74 3.82 -11.61
N VAL A 197 -5.62 4.46 -10.44
CA VAL A 197 -6.29 4.02 -9.22
C VAL A 197 -7.81 3.98 -9.40
N PHE A 198 -8.43 2.84 -9.09
CA PHE A 198 -9.89 2.71 -9.14
C PHE A 198 -10.52 3.44 -7.95
N LEU A 199 -11.44 4.35 -8.23
CA LEU A 199 -12.08 5.24 -7.26
C LEU A 199 -13.59 5.04 -7.16
N GLY A 200 -14.11 3.92 -7.69
CA GLY A 200 -15.51 3.50 -7.56
C GLY A 200 -16.36 3.90 -8.76
N THR A 201 -17.49 3.20 -8.98
CA THR A 201 -18.49 3.53 -10.04
C THR A 201 -17.86 3.75 -11.43
N GLY A 202 -16.92 2.87 -11.79
CA GLY A 202 -16.22 2.93 -13.08
C GLY A 202 -15.25 4.10 -13.24
N MET A 203 -14.96 4.88 -12.20
CA MET A 203 -13.95 5.93 -12.24
C MET A 203 -12.57 5.33 -11.97
N ASN A 204 -11.68 5.38 -12.95
CA ASN A 204 -10.25 5.13 -12.75
C ASN A 204 -9.48 6.44 -12.91
N GLY A 205 -8.65 6.75 -11.93
CA GLY A 205 -7.86 7.97 -11.91
C GLY A 205 -8.59 9.18 -11.34
N ILE A 206 -7.77 10.13 -10.87
CA ILE A 206 -8.22 11.26 -10.08
C ILE A 206 -9.11 12.25 -10.85
N GLU A 207 -8.83 12.50 -12.13
CA GLU A 207 -9.63 13.42 -12.94
C GLU A 207 -11.08 12.93 -13.04
N GLN A 208 -11.28 11.64 -13.33
CA GLN A 208 -12.63 11.09 -13.39
C GLN A 208 -13.33 11.10 -12.03
N ALA A 209 -12.60 10.89 -10.93
CA ALA A 209 -13.19 10.99 -9.60
C ALA A 209 -13.58 12.42 -9.23
N ALA A 210 -12.76 13.42 -9.58
CA ALA A 210 -13.08 14.83 -9.37
C ALA A 210 -14.30 15.26 -10.20
N GLN A 211 -14.33 14.87 -11.47
CA GLN A 211 -15.47 15.10 -12.35
C GLN A 211 -16.71 14.39 -11.83
N GLY A 212 -16.64 13.09 -11.57
CA GLY A 212 -17.76 12.28 -11.11
C GLY A 212 -18.32 12.80 -9.78
N TYR A 213 -17.50 12.88 -8.74
CA TYR A 213 -17.95 13.24 -7.41
C TYR A 213 -18.28 14.72 -7.24
N PHE A 214 -17.54 15.64 -7.86
CA PHE A 214 -17.63 17.06 -7.53
C PHE A 214 -17.96 17.98 -8.72
N ALA A 215 -17.98 17.48 -9.95
CA ALA A 215 -18.10 18.28 -11.18
C ALA A 215 -16.97 19.30 -11.34
N LYS A 216 -15.75 18.90 -10.98
CA LYS A 216 -14.56 19.76 -11.00
C LYS A 216 -13.40 19.05 -11.70
N SER A 217 -12.44 19.83 -12.17
CA SER A 217 -11.14 19.27 -12.53
C SER A 217 -10.39 18.80 -11.28
N ALA A 218 -9.52 17.78 -11.41
CA ALA A 218 -8.62 17.36 -10.35
C ALA A 218 -7.70 18.50 -9.86
N ALA A 219 -7.42 19.50 -10.71
CA ALA A 219 -6.66 20.69 -10.35
C ALA A 219 -7.37 21.56 -9.29
N GLU A 220 -8.70 21.49 -9.22
CA GLU A 220 -9.54 22.38 -8.40
C GLU A 220 -10.00 21.75 -7.08
N LEU A 221 -9.48 20.56 -6.76
CA LEU A 221 -9.85 19.85 -5.53
C LEU A 221 -9.37 20.62 -4.30
N THR A 222 -10.32 20.91 -3.42
CA THR A 222 -10.04 21.46 -2.08
C THR A 222 -9.47 20.37 -1.15
N VAL A 223 -8.85 20.77 -0.03
CA VAL A 223 -8.31 19.82 0.96
C VAL A 223 -9.34 18.77 1.42
N PRO A 224 -10.60 19.12 1.78
CA PRO A 224 -11.60 18.13 2.16
C PRO A 224 -12.01 17.19 1.01
N GLU A 225 -12.14 17.69 -0.22
CA GLU A 225 -12.48 16.89 -1.40
C GLU A 225 -11.35 15.90 -1.74
N ALA A 226 -10.11 16.38 -1.75
CA ALA A 226 -8.89 15.58 -1.88
C ALA A 226 -8.81 14.48 -0.81
N ALA A 227 -9.00 14.85 0.46
CA ALA A 227 -8.98 13.92 1.58
C ALA A 227 -10.10 12.86 1.49
N MET A 228 -11.27 13.24 0.96
CA MET A 228 -12.38 12.31 0.71
C MET A 228 -12.01 11.31 -0.38
N ILE A 229 -11.48 11.75 -1.52
CA ILE A 229 -11.09 10.84 -2.61
C ILE A 229 -9.96 9.91 -2.16
N ALA A 230 -8.92 10.41 -1.48
CA ALA A 230 -7.87 9.57 -0.92
C ALA A 230 -8.44 8.56 0.09
N GLY A 231 -9.45 8.96 0.86
CA GLY A 231 -10.22 8.09 1.78
C GLY A 231 -10.83 6.86 1.10
N VAL A 232 -11.33 7.05 -0.12
CA VAL A 232 -12.07 6.05 -0.91
C VAL A 232 -11.17 4.93 -1.44
N ILE A 233 -9.88 5.19 -1.70
CA ILE A 233 -8.92 4.25 -2.32
C ILE A 233 -8.92 2.86 -1.66
N ARG A 234 -8.99 2.82 -0.32
CA ARG A 234 -8.95 1.57 0.45
C ARG A 234 -10.10 0.61 0.14
N ALA A 235 -11.30 1.14 -0.15
CA ALA A 235 -12.46 0.34 -0.52
C ALA A 235 -13.37 1.16 -1.47
N PRO A 236 -13.02 1.27 -2.76
CA PRO A 236 -13.61 2.27 -3.64
C PRO A 236 -15.13 2.18 -3.77
N ASN A 237 -15.67 0.97 -3.86
CA ASN A 237 -17.11 0.74 -3.91
C ASN A 237 -17.80 0.85 -2.55
N GLY A 238 -17.11 0.47 -1.47
CA GLY A 238 -17.65 0.45 -0.10
C GLY A 238 -17.64 1.82 0.57
N PHE A 239 -16.71 2.70 0.18
CA PHE A 239 -16.58 4.05 0.71
C PHE A 239 -17.01 5.13 -0.30
N SER A 240 -17.53 4.73 -1.47
CA SER A 240 -17.96 5.69 -2.49
C SER A 240 -18.99 6.68 -1.92
N PRO A 241 -18.77 8.00 -2.04
CA PRO A 241 -19.68 9.01 -1.53
C PRO A 241 -21.04 9.04 -2.23
N PHE A 242 -21.17 8.46 -3.44
CA PHE A 242 -22.47 8.34 -4.12
C PHE A 242 -23.47 7.47 -3.36
N ARG A 243 -23.00 6.39 -2.72
CA ARG A 243 -23.86 5.42 -2.03
C ARG A 243 -23.70 5.45 -0.53
N HIS A 244 -22.52 5.81 -0.04
CA HIS A 244 -22.14 5.72 1.37
C HIS A 244 -21.54 7.03 1.86
N TYR A 245 -22.24 8.15 1.66
CA TYR A 245 -21.73 9.49 1.96
C TYR A 245 -21.21 9.66 3.38
N GLU A 246 -21.93 9.17 4.39
CA GLU A 246 -21.45 9.25 5.79
C GLU A 246 -20.20 8.41 6.04
N THR A 247 -20.04 7.29 5.34
CA THR A 247 -18.81 6.49 5.40
C THR A 247 -17.65 7.23 4.71
N ALA A 248 -17.89 7.82 3.54
CA ALA A 248 -16.92 8.66 2.85
C ALA A 248 -16.45 9.84 3.72
N LEU A 249 -17.37 10.48 4.46
CA LEU A 249 -17.03 11.55 5.41
C LEU A 249 -16.17 11.05 6.58
N ARG A 250 -16.44 9.85 7.12
CA ARG A 250 -15.58 9.26 8.16
C ARG A 250 -14.17 8.99 7.62
N GLU A 251 -14.07 8.46 6.42
CA GLU A 251 -12.77 8.19 5.78
C GLU A 251 -12.03 9.49 5.43
N MET A 252 -12.72 10.52 4.93
CA MET A 252 -12.20 11.88 4.73
C MET A 252 -11.59 12.43 6.03
N ARG A 253 -12.36 12.39 7.12
CA ARG A 253 -11.90 12.88 8.43
C ARG A 253 -10.70 12.09 8.97
N SER A 254 -10.67 10.78 8.72
CA SER A 254 -9.50 9.95 9.04
C SER A 254 -8.28 10.36 8.21
N THR A 255 -8.45 10.71 6.93
CA THR A 255 -7.39 11.23 6.07
C THR A 255 -6.88 12.59 6.57
N LEU A 256 -7.78 13.52 6.93
CA LEU A 256 -7.39 14.83 7.47
C LEU A 256 -6.54 14.69 8.75
N ARG A 257 -6.97 13.83 9.70
CA ARG A 257 -6.15 13.54 10.90
C ARG A 257 -4.81 12.91 10.55
N ARG A 258 -4.73 12.16 9.45
CA ARG A 258 -3.48 11.58 8.99
C ARG A 258 -2.57 12.65 8.40
N MET A 259 -3.11 13.59 7.63
CA MET A 259 -2.38 14.76 7.13
C MET A 259 -1.84 15.61 8.29
N GLU A 260 -2.63 15.84 9.34
CA GLU A 260 -2.19 16.49 10.59
C GLU A 260 -0.99 15.75 11.22
N ASN A 261 -1.11 14.44 11.40
CA ASN A 261 -0.06 13.62 12.04
C ASN A 261 1.25 13.57 11.25
N GLU A 262 1.20 13.73 9.93
CA GLU A 262 2.38 13.78 9.08
C GLU A 262 2.86 15.23 8.85
N GLY A 263 2.24 16.22 9.52
CA GLY A 263 2.65 17.63 9.50
C GLY A 263 2.27 18.40 8.23
N VAL A 264 1.37 17.84 7.40
CA VAL A 264 0.95 18.41 6.12
C VAL A 264 -0.02 19.58 6.32
N ILE A 265 -0.90 19.48 7.32
CA ILE A 265 -1.82 20.56 7.71
C ILE A 265 -1.71 20.81 9.21
N SER A 266 -1.96 22.04 9.63
CA SER A 266 -1.97 22.40 11.04
C SER A 266 -3.18 21.79 11.77
N LYS A 267 -3.09 21.72 13.10
CA LYS A 267 -4.22 21.33 13.96
C LYS A 267 -5.43 22.25 13.77
N LYS A 268 -5.20 23.56 13.62
CA LYS A 268 -6.26 24.56 13.38
C LYS A 268 -6.99 24.30 12.07
N GLU A 269 -6.25 24.07 10.99
CA GLU A 269 -6.81 23.70 9.69
C GLU A 269 -7.58 22.39 9.76
N THR A 270 -7.04 21.39 10.47
CA THR A 270 -7.72 20.11 10.69
C THR A 270 -9.07 20.31 11.37
N GLU A 271 -9.12 21.07 12.48
CA GLU A 271 -10.36 21.38 13.19
C GLU A 271 -11.38 22.12 12.32
N GLN A 272 -10.92 22.99 11.43
CA GLN A 272 -11.75 23.65 10.42
C GLN A 272 -12.29 22.65 9.39
N TYR A 273 -11.41 21.88 8.74
CA TYR A 273 -11.77 20.95 7.67
C TYR A 273 -12.61 19.77 8.14
N LEU A 274 -12.51 19.35 9.41
CA LEU A 274 -13.37 18.31 9.99
C LEU A 274 -14.87 18.68 9.98
N LYS A 275 -15.18 19.98 9.96
CA LYS A 275 -16.56 20.52 9.87
C LYS A 275 -17.08 20.55 8.43
N ALA A 276 -16.19 20.47 7.43
CA ALA A 276 -16.58 20.50 6.03
C ALA A 276 -17.42 19.27 5.66
N ARG A 277 -18.37 19.49 4.74
CA ARG A 277 -19.19 18.44 4.12
C ARG A 277 -19.19 18.68 2.61
N PRO A 278 -18.20 18.13 1.87
CA PRO A 278 -18.09 18.32 0.43
C PRO A 278 -19.39 18.01 -0.32
N LEU A 279 -19.82 18.90 -1.21
CA LEU A 279 -21.03 18.70 -1.99
C LEU A 279 -20.79 17.65 -3.08
N VAL A 280 -21.29 16.44 -2.86
CA VAL A 280 -21.19 15.35 -3.82
C VAL A 280 -22.34 15.43 -4.81
N GLN A 281 -22.00 15.39 -6.09
CA GLN A 281 -22.94 15.50 -7.19
C GLN A 281 -23.78 14.22 -7.33
N PRO A 282 -25.00 14.30 -7.87
CA PRO A 282 -25.83 13.14 -8.14
C PRO A 282 -25.12 12.12 -9.06
N GLN A 283 -25.20 10.84 -8.70
CA GLN A 283 -24.55 9.75 -9.46
C GLN A 283 -25.10 9.63 -10.89
N ASP A 284 -26.38 9.94 -11.12
CA ASP A 284 -27.00 9.89 -12.45
C ASP A 284 -26.34 10.87 -13.43
N ARG A 285 -25.84 12.01 -12.94
CA ARG A 285 -25.03 12.96 -13.73
C ARG A 285 -23.81 12.27 -14.32
N TRP A 286 -23.04 11.57 -13.48
CA TRP A 286 -21.87 10.81 -13.92
C TRP A 286 -22.26 9.72 -14.92
N MET A 287 -23.31 8.95 -14.63
CA MET A 287 -23.77 7.90 -15.53
C MET A 287 -24.24 8.45 -16.90
N LYS A 288 -24.86 9.63 -16.94
CA LYS A 288 -25.22 10.33 -18.18
C LYS A 288 -23.96 10.76 -18.96
N MET A 289 -22.96 11.32 -18.28
CA MET A 289 -21.69 11.70 -18.92
C MET A 289 -21.01 10.49 -19.59
N LEU A 290 -20.99 9.34 -18.91
CA LEU A 290 -20.43 8.11 -19.49
C LEU A 290 -21.16 7.66 -20.75
N ARG A 291 -22.49 7.78 -20.77
CA ARG A 291 -23.32 7.44 -21.94
C ARG A 291 -23.20 8.45 -23.09
N GLN A 292 -22.74 9.67 -22.82
CA GLN A 292 -22.56 10.70 -23.86
C GLN A 292 -21.17 10.61 -24.51
N HIS A 293 -20.13 10.42 -23.70
CA HIS A 293 -18.76 10.23 -24.20
C HIS A 293 -18.64 8.96 -25.06
N SER A 294 -19.45 7.93 -24.77
CA SER A 294 -19.55 6.75 -25.62
C SER A 294 -20.11 7.04 -27.03
N LYS A 295 -21.13 7.90 -27.14
CA LYS A 295 -21.80 8.23 -28.41
C LYS A 295 -20.95 9.09 -29.33
N VAL A 296 -20.25 10.10 -28.79
CA VAL A 296 -19.40 11.01 -29.59
C VAL A 296 -18.23 10.29 -30.25
N SER A 297 -17.82 9.17 -29.67
CA SER A 297 -16.71 8.36 -30.17
C SER A 297 -17.06 7.45 -31.37
N GLY A 298 -18.36 7.31 -31.70
CA GLY A 298 -18.87 6.51 -32.81
C GLY A 298 -19.13 7.31 -34.09
N GLN A 299 -18.91 8.62 -34.11
CA GLN A 299 -19.07 9.45 -35.31
C GLN A 299 -17.73 9.91 -35.86
N LYS A 300 -17.17 9.13 -36.79
CA LYS A 300 -16.44 9.57 -38.00
C LYS A 300 -15.76 8.36 -38.62
N HIS A 301 -16.49 7.57 -39.39
CA HIS A 301 -16.01 6.96 -40.65
C HIS A 301 -17.20 7.04 -41.61
N GLY A 302 -17.41 8.24 -42.16
CA GLY A 302 -18.24 8.40 -43.33
C GLY A 302 -17.55 7.66 -44.47
N ILE A 303 -18.12 6.55 -44.89
CA ILE A 303 -17.78 5.88 -46.14
C ILE A 303 -18.12 6.89 -47.23
N SER A 304 -17.11 7.59 -47.73
CA SER A 304 -17.19 8.31 -49.00
C SER A 304 -17.36 7.25 -50.08
N GLY A 305 -18.59 7.08 -50.55
CA GLY A 305 -18.87 6.25 -51.71
C GLY A 305 -18.13 6.75 -52.94
N ARG A 306 -17.45 5.84 -53.62
CA ARG A 306 -17.50 5.60 -55.06
C ARG A 306 -16.99 4.20 -55.33
#